data_AF-A0A2U9PIF5-F1
#
_entry.id   AF-A0A2U9PIF5-F1
#
_cell.length_a   1.000
_cell.length_b   1.000
_cell.length_c   1.000
_cell.angle_alpha   90.00
_cell.angle_beta   90.00
_cell.angle_gamma   90.00
#
_symmetry.space_group_name_H-M   'P 1'
#
loop_
_entity.id
_entity.type
_entity.pdbx_description
1 polymer ?
#
loop_
_entity_poly.entity_id
_entity_poly.type
_entity_poly.pdbx_seq_one_letter_code
_entity_poly.pdbx_strand_id
1 'polypeptide(L)'
;MNRDLRFDQPSLDAQPPDDDQFTWELIEFVVSWAPYGGAGREETFPRFGLGCHELQVRFHDTVSRLVLNHDIVLSPRKRELLQRAIATVGLHDTAYPGTTTAPSDP
;
A
#
# COMPACT_ATOMS: atom_id res chain seq x y z
N MET A 1 -27.07 -46.82 -14.72
CA MET A 1 -25.63 -46.66 -14.48
C MET A 1 -25.22 -45.22 -14.79
N ASN A 2 -24.65 -44.55 -13.78
CA ASN A 2 -23.67 -43.46 -13.84
C ASN A 2 -24.06 -42.12 -14.49
N ARG A 3 -24.70 -41.25 -13.69
CA ARG A 3 -24.37 -39.82 -13.59
C ARG A 3 -23.34 -39.71 -12.49
N ASP A 4 -22.07 -39.46 -12.81
CA ASP A 4 -21.17 -38.66 -11.95
C ASP A 4 -19.84 -38.40 -12.67
N LEU A 5 -19.80 -37.29 -13.42
CA LEU A 5 -18.58 -36.60 -13.81
C LEU A 5 -18.84 -35.12 -13.52
N ARG A 6 -19.21 -34.81 -12.27
CA ARG A 6 -19.04 -33.45 -11.78
C ARG A 6 -17.55 -33.28 -11.57
N PHE A 7 -16.93 -32.57 -12.50
CA PHE A 7 -15.65 -31.92 -12.29
C PHE A 7 -15.75 -31.10 -10.99
N ASP A 8 -15.29 -31.69 -9.90
CA ASP A 8 -14.94 -31.00 -8.67
C ASP A 8 -13.64 -30.22 -8.93
N GLN A 9 -13.72 -29.25 -9.85
CA GLN A 9 -12.73 -28.17 -9.85
C GLN A 9 -13.16 -27.23 -8.73
N PRO A 10 -12.37 -27.08 -7.65
CA PRO A 10 -12.55 -25.93 -6.79
C PRO A 10 -12.41 -24.70 -7.69
N SER A 11 -13.46 -23.89 -7.75
CA SER A 11 -13.47 -22.66 -8.54
C SER A 11 -12.32 -21.78 -8.06
N LEU A 12 -11.24 -21.76 -8.85
CA LEU A 12 -10.03 -20.95 -8.66
C LEU A 12 -10.30 -19.44 -8.91
N ASP A 13 -11.57 -19.03 -8.87
CA ASP A 13 -12.07 -17.69 -9.23
C ASP A 13 -12.58 -16.93 -7.99
N ALA A 14 -12.60 -17.59 -6.82
CA ALA A 14 -13.00 -16.99 -5.55
C ALA A 14 -11.89 -17.07 -4.49
N GLN A 15 -10.62 -17.03 -4.90
CA GLN A 15 -9.65 -16.38 -4.02
C GLN A 15 -10.08 -14.91 -3.97
N PRO A 16 -10.40 -14.32 -2.79
CA PRO A 16 -10.42 -12.87 -2.71
C PRO A 16 -9.10 -12.40 -3.32
N PRO A 17 -9.08 -11.37 -4.19
CA PRO A 17 -7.83 -10.90 -4.78
C PRO A 17 -6.84 -10.78 -3.63
N ASP A 18 -5.73 -11.51 -3.72
CA ASP A 18 -4.71 -11.67 -2.71
C ASP A 18 -4.46 -10.28 -2.06
N ASP A 19 -5.17 -9.97 -0.95
CA ASP A 19 -5.20 -8.61 -0.36
C ASP A 19 -3.78 -8.22 0.04
N ASP A 20 -2.98 -9.25 0.35
CA ASP A 20 -1.54 -9.24 0.48
C ASP A 20 -0.80 -8.78 -0.78
N GLN A 21 -1.00 -9.36 -1.97
CA GLN A 21 -0.21 -8.98 -3.15
C GLN A 21 -0.39 -7.50 -3.49
N PHE A 22 -1.63 -7.03 -3.58
CA PHE A 22 -1.92 -5.62 -3.83
C PHE A 22 -1.33 -4.72 -2.74
N THR A 23 -1.46 -5.12 -1.48
CA THR A 23 -0.85 -4.44 -0.32
C THR A 23 0.67 -4.32 -0.46
N TRP A 24 1.35 -5.42 -0.76
CA TRP A 24 2.80 -5.46 -0.86
C TRP A 24 3.31 -4.68 -2.07
N GLU A 25 2.60 -4.72 -3.20
CA GLU A 25 2.92 -3.90 -4.37
C GLU A 25 2.72 -2.40 -4.10
N LEU A 26 1.66 -2.03 -3.39
CA LEU A 26 1.42 -0.65 -2.98
C LEU A 26 2.52 -0.13 -2.04
N ILE A 27 2.91 -0.94 -1.05
CA ILE A 27 4.01 -0.60 -0.13
C ILE A 27 5.32 -0.47 -0.92
N GLU A 28 5.64 -1.44 -1.79
CA GLU A 28 6.87 -1.43 -2.59
C GLU A 28 6.93 -0.20 -3.50
N PHE A 29 5.80 0.19 -4.09
CA PHE A 29 5.70 1.38 -4.91
C PHE A 29 5.97 2.64 -4.09
N VAL A 30 5.24 2.87 -2.99
CA VAL A 30 5.41 4.07 -2.16
C VAL A 30 6.82 4.18 -1.59
N VAL A 31 7.39 3.07 -1.11
CA VAL A 31 8.77 3.04 -0.56
C VAL A 31 9.80 3.33 -1.64
N SER A 32 9.63 2.80 -2.85
CA SER A 32 10.52 3.08 -3.99
C SER A 32 10.51 4.55 -4.40
N TRP A 33 9.37 5.23 -4.22
CA TRP A 33 9.18 6.64 -4.54
C TRP A 33 9.53 7.61 -3.39
N ALA A 34 9.65 7.12 -2.16
CA ALA A 34 10.02 7.91 -0.99
C ALA A 34 11.28 8.80 -1.17
N PRO A 35 12.41 8.33 -1.73
CA PRO A 35 13.59 9.18 -1.92
C PRO A 35 13.41 10.29 -2.97
N TYR A 36 12.38 10.20 -3.82
CA TYR A 36 12.09 11.18 -4.87
C TYR A 36 11.00 12.19 -4.48
N GLY A 37 10.51 12.15 -3.24
CA GLY A 37 9.43 13.03 -2.77
C GLY A 37 8.02 12.46 -2.97
N GLY A 38 7.89 11.18 -3.35
CA GLY A 38 6.62 10.49 -3.52
C GLY A 38 6.18 10.34 -4.98
N ALA A 39 5.27 9.40 -5.21
CA ALA A 39 4.78 9.09 -6.56
C ALA A 39 3.79 10.16 -7.05
N GLY A 40 4.00 10.65 -8.27
CA GLY A 40 3.08 11.57 -8.93
C GLY A 40 1.76 10.89 -9.35
N ARG A 41 0.75 11.72 -9.66
CA ARG A 41 -0.58 11.23 -10.09
C ARG A 41 -0.50 10.43 -11.38
N GLU A 42 0.38 10.84 -12.29
CA GLU A 42 0.58 10.23 -13.61
C GLU A 42 1.15 8.80 -13.52
N GLU A 43 1.82 8.46 -12.43
CA GLU A 43 2.36 7.11 -12.20
C GLU A 43 1.48 6.27 -11.28
N THR A 44 0.79 6.92 -10.35
CA THR A 44 -0.09 6.26 -9.38
C THR A 44 -1.39 5.77 -10.03
N PHE A 45 -2.03 6.63 -10.82
CA PHE A 45 -3.33 6.36 -11.42
C PHE A 45 -3.34 5.19 -12.41
N PRO A 46 -2.41 5.06 -13.37
CA PRO A 46 -2.41 3.91 -14.29
C PRO A 46 -2.09 2.57 -13.60
N ARG A 47 -1.39 2.58 -12.45
CA ARG A 47 -0.96 1.36 -11.77
C ARG A 47 -1.98 0.87 -10.74
N PHE A 48 -2.61 1.78 -10.00
CA PHE A 48 -3.53 1.43 -8.90
C PHE A 48 -4.97 1.91 -9.12
N GLY A 49 -5.23 2.76 -10.12
CA GLY A 49 -6.52 3.42 -10.28
C GLY A 49 -6.83 4.46 -9.19
N LEU A 50 -5.86 4.79 -8.35
CA LEU A 50 -6.00 5.67 -7.18
C LEU A 50 -5.34 7.04 -7.44
N GLY A 51 -5.88 8.08 -6.79
CA GLY A 51 -5.18 9.36 -6.68
C GLY A 51 -4.05 9.31 -5.64
N CYS A 52 -3.10 10.24 -5.70
CA CYS A 52 -1.97 10.31 -4.75
C CYS A 52 -2.42 10.34 -3.29
N HIS A 53 -3.48 11.10 -2.99
CA HIS A 53 -4.02 11.19 -1.63
C HIS A 53 -4.60 9.84 -1.16
N GLU A 54 -5.44 9.22 -1.99
CA GLU A 54 -6.06 7.93 -1.69
C GLU A 54 -5.00 6.82 -1.52
N LEU A 55 -3.94 6.86 -2.34
CA LEU A 55 -2.78 5.97 -2.21
C LEU A 55 -2.08 6.16 -0.86
N GLN A 56 -1.83 7.40 -0.42
CA GLN A 56 -1.19 7.67 0.86
C GLN A 56 -2.06 7.22 2.04
N VAL A 57 -3.37 7.45 1.98
CA VAL A 57 -4.31 6.99 3.02
C VAL A 57 -4.29 5.46 3.11
N ARG A 58 -4.39 4.77 1.96
CA ARG A 58 -4.31 3.31 1.87
C ARG A 58 -2.97 2.79 2.39
N PHE A 59 -1.87 3.43 2.03
CA PHE A 59 -0.53 3.07 2.50
C PHE A 59 -0.44 3.16 4.02
N HIS A 60 -0.89 4.27 4.60
CA HIS A 60 -0.83 4.48 6.05
C HIS A 60 -1.69 3.46 6.81
N ASP A 61 -2.93 3.22 6.36
CA ASP A 61 -3.83 2.21 6.94
C ASP A 61 -3.20 0.82 6.89
N THR A 62 -2.63 0.46 5.75
CA THR A 62 -2.04 -0.86 5.51
C THR A 62 -0.80 -1.08 6.39
N VAL A 63 0.13 -0.11 6.43
CA VAL A 63 1.31 -0.18 7.29
C VAL A 63 0.89 -0.26 8.77
N SER A 64 -0.10 0.54 9.18
CA SER A 64 -0.61 0.52 10.56
C SER A 64 -1.18 -0.84 10.94
N ARG A 65 -2.01 -1.43 10.06
CA ARG A 65 -2.56 -2.78 10.25
C ARG A 65 -1.46 -3.83 10.36
N LEU A 66 -0.45 -3.79 9.49
CA LEU A 66 0.66 -4.75 9.50
C LEU A 66 1.55 -4.61 10.74
N VAL A 67 1.76 -3.40 11.24
CA VAL A 67 2.53 -3.15 12.47
C VAL A 67 1.79 -3.66 13.70
N LEU A 68 0.47 -3.46 13.76
CA LEU A 68 -0.36 -3.91 14.88
C LEU A 68 -0.58 -5.42 14.91
N ASN A 69 -0.45 -6.08 13.75
CA ASN A 69 -0.74 -7.49 13.61
C ASN A 69 0.53 -8.35 13.76
N HIS A 70 0.91 -8.60 15.02
CA HIS A 70 2.12 -9.34 15.39
C HIS A 70 2.11 -10.83 15.01
N ASP A 71 0.95 -11.38 14.65
CA ASP A 71 0.79 -12.80 14.29
C ASP A 71 1.15 -13.11 12.83
N ILE A 72 1.42 -12.08 12.02
CA ILE A 72 1.75 -12.27 10.59
C ILE A 72 3.21 -12.75 10.44
N VAL A 73 3.38 -13.96 9.90
CA VAL A 73 4.69 -14.51 9.54
C VAL A 73 5.17 -13.88 8.23
N LEU A 74 5.96 -12.80 8.36
CA LEU A 74 6.57 -12.13 7.21
C LEU A 74 7.88 -12.79 6.78
N SER A 75 8.04 -12.99 5.47
CA SER A 75 9.33 -13.29 4.84
C SER A 75 10.33 -12.15 5.10
N PRO A 76 11.66 -12.41 5.10
CA PRO A 76 12.67 -11.39 5.38
C PRO A 76 12.54 -10.17 4.45
N ARG A 77 12.32 -10.37 3.15
CA ARG A 77 12.08 -9.30 2.18
C ARG A 77 10.88 -8.40 2.55
N LYS A 78 9.75 -9.01 2.96
CA LYS A 78 8.55 -8.27 3.36
C LYS A 78 8.78 -7.48 4.65
N ARG A 79 9.57 -8.04 5.58
CA ARG A 79 9.95 -7.38 6.84
C ARG A 79 10.83 -6.16 6.60
N GLU A 80 11.85 -6.28 5.76
CA GLU A 80 12.69 -5.14 5.36
C GLU A 80 11.86 -4.05 4.68
N LEU A 81 10.93 -4.45 3.81
CA LEU A 81 10.06 -3.51 3.13
C LEU A 81 9.12 -2.79 4.11
N LEU A 82 8.53 -3.50 5.07
CA LEU A 82 7.70 -2.91 6.12
C LEU A 82 8.52 -1.94 7.00
N GLN A 83 9.77 -2.27 7.35
CA GLN A 83 10.63 -1.36 8.10
C GLN A 83 10.89 -0.05 7.34
N ARG A 84 11.15 -0.13 6.04
CA ARG A 84 11.29 1.07 5.20
C ARG A 84 9.98 1.86 5.12
N ALA A 85 8.85 1.17 4.99
CA ALA A 85 7.54 1.80 4.96
C ALA A 85 7.23 2.57 6.25
N ILE A 86 7.56 1.99 7.41
CA ILE A 86 7.44 2.66 8.72
C ILE A 86 8.30 3.92 8.77
N ALA A 87 9.53 3.86 8.26
CA ALA A 87 10.41 5.03 8.19
C ALA A 87 9.83 6.12 7.26
N THR A 88 9.21 5.73 6.15
CA THR A 88 8.51 6.67 5.25
C THR A 88 7.32 7.35 5.93
N VAL A 89 6.51 6.61 6.70
CA VAL A 89 5.40 7.19 7.47
C VAL A 89 5.93 8.19 8.52
N GLY A 90 6.98 7.82 9.26
CA GLY A 90 7.58 8.68 10.28
C GLY A 90 8.19 9.98 9.73
N LEU A 91 8.67 9.97 8.48
CA LEU A 91 9.18 11.18 7.82
C LEU A 91 8.05 12.15 7.44
N HIS A 92 6.89 11.65 7.02
CA HIS A 92 5.76 12.48 6.58
C HIS A 92 5.12 13.31 7.71
N ASP A 93 5.24 12.88 8.97
CA ASP A 93 4.77 13.63 10.13
C ASP A 93 5.57 14.94 10.33
N THR A 94 6.81 14.99 9.84
CA THR A 94 7.68 16.18 9.93
C THR A 94 7.59 17.11 8.72
N ALA A 95 6.91 16.69 7.65
CA ALA A 95 6.96 17.33 6.32
C ALA A 95 5.72 18.15 5.93
N TYR A 96 4.79 18.39 6.86
CA TYR A 96 3.79 19.46 6.73
C TYR A 96 4.13 20.63 7.67
N PRO A 97 5.07 21.52 7.31
CA PRO A 97 4.97 22.89 7.78
C PRO A 97 3.65 23.42 7.21
N GLY A 98 2.75 23.80 8.10
CA GLY A 98 1.45 24.34 7.74
C GLY A 98 1.57 25.34 6.60
N THR A 99 0.69 25.17 5.62
CA THR A 99 0.34 26.20 4.65
C THR A 99 -0.38 27.33 5.40
N THR A 100 0.30 27.99 6.35
CA THR A 100 -0.17 29.26 6.91
C THR A 100 0.37 30.34 6.00
N THR A 101 -0.47 30.64 5.03
CA THR A 101 -0.57 31.87 4.25
C THR A 101 0.35 32.98 4.76
N ALA A 102 1.27 33.44 3.91
CA ALA A 102 1.88 34.74 4.10
C ALA A 102 0.77 35.81 4.06
N PRO A 103 0.58 36.65 5.08
CA PRO A 103 -0.09 37.91 4.86
C PRO A 103 0.89 38.82 4.13
N SER A 104 0.54 39.13 2.88
CA SER A 104 1.17 40.17 2.08
C SER A 104 1.28 41.47 2.87
N ASP A 105 2.49 42.00 2.94
CA ASP A 105 2.87 43.31 3.45
C ASP A 105 2.45 44.40 2.45
N PRO A 106 1.72 45.45 2.85
CA PRO A 106 1.62 46.71 2.11
C PRO A 106 2.58 47.79 2.60
#